data_AF-A0A0P0GIK0-F1
#
_entry.id   AF-A0A0P0GIK0-F1
#
_cell.length_a   1.000
_cell.length_b   1.000
_cell.length_c   1.000
_cell.angle_alpha   90.00
_cell.angle_beta   90.00
_cell.angle_gamma   90.00
#
_symmetry.space_group_name_H-M   'P 1'
#
loop_
_entity.id
_entity.type
_entity.pdbx_description
1 polymer ?
#
loop_
_entity_poly.entity_id
_entity_poly.type
_entity_poly.pdbx_seq_one_letter_code
_entity_poly.pdbx_strand_id
1 'polypeptide(L)'
;MDLNNAEIAVTTQHLIDIKDYRDYWLHLSDYSDMGEFLSACSDLFPGEPEPEYRYPKWENIPDTLISREWLCPNFFEIRDALERLEEEETEFFISWSRSYGYDITTDDPHMMVSHYHDLYGDTVTETEEDADTGEDALIYTGVSSYYCDMLPFRYEIFDDNYD
;
A
#
# COMPACT_ATOMS: atom_id res chain seq x y z
N MET A 1 0.93 9.95 -9.68
CA MET A 1 2.36 9.53 -9.72
C MET A 1 2.33 8.03 -9.76
N ASP A 2 2.67 7.45 -10.92
CA ASP A 2 2.34 6.05 -11.19
C ASP A 2 3.55 5.16 -11.03
N LEU A 3 3.68 4.55 -9.85
CA LEU A 3 4.74 3.57 -9.60
C LEU A 3 4.61 2.32 -10.49
N ASN A 4 3.42 2.07 -11.04
CA ASN A 4 3.18 1.04 -12.06
C ASN A 4 3.79 1.37 -13.43
N ASN A 5 4.18 2.62 -13.67
CA ASN A 5 4.92 3.02 -14.87
C ASN A 5 6.34 3.49 -14.51
N ALA A 6 6.88 2.94 -13.41
CA ALA A 6 8.23 3.24 -12.95
C ALA A 6 9.29 2.57 -13.83
N GLU A 7 10.16 3.40 -14.37
CA GLU A 7 11.26 2.99 -15.23
C GLU A 7 12.58 3.47 -14.62
N ILE A 8 13.57 2.58 -14.63
CA ILE A 8 14.90 2.85 -14.08
C ILE A 8 15.96 2.49 -15.12
N ALA A 9 16.89 3.40 -15.35
CA ALA A 9 18.09 3.10 -16.13
C ALA A 9 19.15 2.53 -15.18
N VAL A 10 19.67 1.36 -15.51
CA VAL A 10 20.74 0.69 -14.77
C VAL A 10 22.02 0.67 -15.61
N THR A 11 23.12 1.07 -14.99
CA THR A 11 24.47 0.95 -15.52
C THR A 11 25.39 0.41 -14.43
N THR A 12 26.59 -0.04 -14.79
CA THR A 12 27.58 -0.50 -13.80
C THR A 12 28.83 0.37 -13.82
N GLN A 13 29.52 0.43 -12.68
CA GLN A 13 30.78 1.17 -12.57
C GLN A 13 31.83 0.70 -13.60
N HIS A 14 31.83 -0.59 -13.95
CA HIS A 14 32.71 -1.12 -14.99
C HIS A 14 32.36 -0.61 -16.38
N LEU A 15 31.06 -0.54 -16.74
CA LEU A 15 30.63 0.08 -18.00
C LEU A 15 31.13 1.53 -18.13
N ILE A 16 31.06 2.28 -17.03
CA ILE A 16 31.57 3.64 -16.97
C ILE A 16 33.09 3.67 -17.17
N ASP A 17 33.84 2.75 -16.55
CA ASP A 17 35.30 2.65 -16.68
C ASP A 17 35.73 2.32 -18.12
N ILE A 18 35.04 1.39 -18.78
CA ILE A 18 35.28 1.04 -20.18
C ILE A 18 34.73 2.10 -21.17
N LYS A 19 34.13 3.19 -20.66
CA LYS A 19 33.46 4.27 -21.41
C LYS A 19 32.37 3.78 -22.36
N ASP A 20 31.72 2.69 -22.00
CA ASP A 20 30.64 2.10 -22.75
C ASP A 20 29.32 2.54 -22.10
N TYR A 21 28.69 3.56 -22.69
CA TYR A 21 27.45 4.16 -22.17
C TYR A 21 26.24 3.30 -22.55
N ARG A 22 26.26 2.02 -22.18
CA ARG A 22 25.07 1.18 -22.27
C ARG A 22 24.20 1.41 -21.04
N ASP A 23 23.16 2.19 -21.25
CA ASP A 23 22.08 2.37 -20.28
C ASP A 23 21.02 1.30 -20.56
N TYR A 24 20.78 0.41 -19.61
CA TYR A 24 19.73 -0.59 -19.70
C TYR A 24 18.50 -0.09 -18.96
N TRP A 25 17.44 0.20 -19.72
CA TRP A 25 16.15 0.59 -19.15
C TRP A 25 15.40 -0.65 -18.70
N LEU A 26 15.01 -0.64 -17.43
CA LEU A 26 14.30 -1.72 -16.77
C LEU A 26 12.98 -1.15 -16.23
N HIS A 27 11.88 -1.83 -16.53
CA HIS A 27 10.59 -1.51 -15.96
C HIS A 27 10.48 -2.18 -14.60
N LEU A 28 10.25 -1.42 -13.55
CA LEU A 28 10.09 -2.00 -12.21
C LEU A 28 8.82 -2.85 -12.09
N SER A 29 7.85 -2.65 -12.98
CA SER A 29 6.61 -3.44 -13.09
C SER A 29 6.83 -4.85 -13.65
N ASP A 30 7.97 -5.10 -14.32
CA ASP A 30 8.34 -6.45 -14.76
C ASP A 30 8.84 -7.31 -13.59
N TYR A 31 9.17 -6.67 -12.46
CA TYR A 31 9.74 -7.31 -11.29
C TYR A 31 8.77 -7.29 -10.11
N SER A 32 8.65 -8.42 -9.42
CA SER A 32 7.81 -8.51 -8.22
C SER A 32 8.56 -8.03 -6.97
N ASP A 33 9.85 -8.33 -6.89
CA ASP A 33 10.68 -8.12 -5.71
C ASP A 33 12.09 -7.63 -6.08
N MET A 34 12.77 -7.04 -5.10
CA MET A 34 14.17 -6.61 -5.25
C MET A 34 15.10 -7.77 -5.63
N GLY A 35 14.83 -8.99 -5.13
CA GLY A 35 15.63 -10.17 -5.45
C GLY A 35 15.59 -10.54 -6.93
N GLU A 36 14.42 -10.44 -7.56
CA GLU A 36 14.23 -10.73 -8.98
C GLU A 36 14.89 -9.66 -9.84
N PHE A 37 14.71 -8.39 -9.46
CA PHE A 37 15.39 -7.26 -10.10
C PHE A 37 16.93 -7.39 -10.05
N LEU A 38 17.49 -7.73 -8.89
CA LEU A 38 18.94 -7.94 -8.74
C LEU A 38 19.43 -9.14 -9.56
N SER A 39 18.64 -10.21 -9.65
CA SER A 39 18.97 -11.36 -10.49
C SER A 39 18.99 -11.01 -11.97
N ALA A 40 18.00 -10.24 -12.44
CA ALA A 40 17.95 -9.75 -13.82
C ALA A 40 19.11 -8.79 -14.12
N CYS A 41 19.44 -7.91 -13.18
CA CYS A 41 20.64 -7.07 -13.27
C CYS A 41 21.91 -7.91 -13.34
N SER A 42 22.03 -8.99 -12.56
CA SER A 42 23.20 -9.89 -12.64
C SER A 42 23.29 -10.62 -13.98
N ASP A 43 22.16 -11.00 -14.58
CA ASP A 43 22.12 -11.67 -15.90
C ASP A 43 22.51 -10.71 -17.04
N LEU A 44 22.19 -9.42 -16.90
CA LEU A 44 22.64 -8.36 -17.81
C LEU A 44 24.15 -8.12 -17.76
N PHE A 45 24.78 -8.32 -16.60
CA PHE A 45 26.21 -8.10 -16.36
C PHE A 45 26.93 -9.37 -15.88
N PRO A 46 26.97 -10.44 -16.69
CA PRO A 46 27.53 -11.73 -16.27
C PRO A 46 29.07 -11.70 -16.10
N GLY A 47 29.72 -10.61 -16.52
CA GLY A 47 31.17 -10.44 -16.48
C GLY A 47 31.71 -9.88 -15.15
N GLU A 48 30.84 -9.39 -14.27
CA GLU A 48 31.25 -8.73 -13.02
C GLU A 48 30.87 -9.59 -11.80
N PRO A 49 31.83 -10.02 -10.96
CA PRO A 49 31.53 -10.81 -9.77
C PRO A 49 30.88 -9.98 -8.64
N GLU A 50 31.12 -8.66 -8.61
CA GLU A 50 30.48 -7.68 -7.71
C GLU A 50 30.12 -6.43 -8.53
N PRO A 51 29.02 -6.48 -9.32
CA PRO A 51 28.60 -5.33 -10.12
C PRO A 51 28.15 -4.18 -9.21
N GLU A 52 28.90 -3.08 -9.23
CA GLU A 52 28.45 -1.82 -8.62
C GLU A 52 27.41 -1.17 -9.54
N TYR A 53 26.14 -1.45 -9.27
CA TYR A 53 25.03 -0.82 -9.97
C TYR A 53 24.99 0.69 -9.69
N ARG A 54 24.70 1.44 -10.74
CA ARG A 54 24.51 2.88 -10.73
C ARG A 54 23.22 3.18 -11.49
N TYR A 55 22.49 4.15 -10.98
CA TYR A 55 21.20 4.55 -11.52
C TYR A 55 21.29 5.99 -12.06
N PRO A 56 21.69 6.18 -13.32
CA PRO A 56 21.89 7.52 -13.88
C PRO A 56 20.58 8.30 -14.04
N LYS A 57 19.48 7.59 -14.34
CA LYS A 57 18.16 8.15 -14.66
C LYS A 57 17.04 7.23 -14.20
N TRP A 58 15.91 7.83 -13.87
CA TRP A 58 14.67 7.15 -13.52
C TRP A 58 13.47 8.04 -13.84
N GLU A 59 12.32 7.44 -14.08
CA GLU A 59 11.03 8.11 -14.29
C GLU A 59 9.95 7.46 -13.42
N ASN A 60 9.01 8.27 -12.93
CA ASN A 60 7.93 7.85 -12.02
C ASN A 60 8.41 7.20 -10.70
N ILE A 61 9.65 7.45 -10.28
CA ILE A 61 10.20 7.01 -8.99
C ILE A 61 10.56 8.25 -8.16
N PRO A 62 10.11 8.35 -6.89
CA PRO A 62 10.44 9.49 -6.06
C PRO A 62 11.90 9.40 -5.59
N ASP A 63 12.56 10.55 -5.48
CA ASP A 63 13.98 10.65 -5.09
C ASP A 63 14.27 10.12 -3.67
N THR A 64 13.22 9.88 -2.88
CA THR A 64 13.31 9.25 -1.56
C THR A 64 13.54 7.74 -1.64
N LEU A 65 13.08 7.09 -2.72
CA LEU A 65 13.18 5.64 -2.90
C LEU A 65 14.35 5.23 -3.80
N ILE A 66 14.91 6.17 -4.54
CA ILE A 66 16.03 5.92 -5.44
C ILE A 66 17.06 7.01 -5.30
N SER A 67 18.31 6.59 -5.35
CA SER A 67 19.46 7.45 -5.51
C SER A 67 20.33 6.93 -6.64
N ARG A 68 21.30 7.74 -7.06
CA ARG A 68 22.24 7.36 -8.12
C ARG A 68 23.09 6.13 -7.79
N GLU A 69 23.19 5.78 -6.51
CA GLU A 69 24.09 4.75 -5.98
C GLU A 69 23.35 3.61 -5.30
N TRP A 70 22.06 3.77 -4.98
CA TRP A 70 21.27 2.78 -4.23
C TRP A 70 19.79 2.90 -4.57
N LEU A 71 19.08 1.78 -4.44
CA LEU A 71 17.63 1.67 -4.59
C LEU A 71 17.05 1.12 -3.29
N CYS A 72 15.96 1.71 -2.79
CA CYS A 72 15.31 1.26 -1.57
C CYS A 72 14.84 -0.20 -1.74
N PRO A 73 15.16 -1.11 -0.80
CA PRO A 73 14.63 -2.47 -0.81
C PRO A 73 13.11 -2.51 -0.65
N ASN A 74 12.54 -1.56 0.09
CA ASN A 74 11.10 -1.43 0.30
C ASN A 74 10.34 -0.87 -0.92
N PHE A 75 11.01 -0.57 -2.05
CA PHE A 75 10.34 0.02 -3.21
C PHE A 75 9.13 -0.81 -3.68
N PHE A 76 9.29 -2.13 -3.75
CA PHE A 76 8.25 -3.05 -4.21
C PHE A 76 7.06 -3.11 -3.24
N GLU A 77 7.34 -3.13 -1.95
CA GLU A 77 6.32 -3.08 -0.89
C GLU A 77 5.52 -1.77 -0.98
N ILE A 78 6.21 -0.64 -1.18
CA ILE A 78 5.60 0.68 -1.31
C ILE A 78 4.75 0.75 -2.58
N ARG A 79 5.22 0.19 -3.70
CA ARG A 79 4.44 0.09 -4.94
C ARG A 79 3.16 -0.72 -4.69
N ASP A 80 3.27 -1.90 -4.11
CA ASP A 80 2.13 -2.79 -3.83
C ASP A 80 1.13 -2.18 -2.84
N ALA A 81 1.63 -1.44 -1.85
CA ALA A 81 0.81 -0.69 -0.91
C ALA A 81 0.10 0.50 -1.58
N LEU A 82 0.79 1.20 -2.49
CA LEU A 82 0.22 2.31 -3.25
C LEU A 82 -0.70 1.84 -4.38
N GLU A 83 -0.52 0.64 -4.93
CA GLU A 83 -1.47 0.05 -5.90
C GLU A 83 -2.84 -0.20 -5.28
N ARG A 84 -2.90 -0.43 -3.96
CA ARG A 84 -4.18 -0.53 -3.23
C ARG A 84 -4.89 0.81 -3.06
N LEU A 85 -4.16 1.92 -3.19
CA LEU A 85 -4.69 3.27 -3.08
C LEU A 85 -4.95 3.82 -4.47
N GLU A 86 -6.03 4.57 -4.64
CA GLU A 86 -6.23 5.33 -5.88
C GLU A 86 -5.21 6.47 -5.98
N GLU A 87 -4.96 6.98 -7.19
CA GLU A 87 -4.02 8.10 -7.40
C GLU A 87 -4.38 9.33 -6.56
N GLU A 88 -5.68 9.61 -6.40
CA GLU A 88 -6.18 10.72 -5.57
C GLU A 88 -5.94 10.48 -4.07
N GLU A 89 -6.05 9.24 -3.61
CA GLU A 89 -5.79 8.88 -2.21
C GLU A 89 -4.30 8.82 -1.88
N THR A 90 -3.46 8.53 -2.89
CA THR A 90 -2.02 8.44 -2.72
C THR A 90 -1.42 9.75 -2.21
N GLU A 91 -1.87 10.88 -2.73
CA GLU A 91 -1.43 12.20 -2.23
C GLU A 91 -1.90 12.47 -0.80
N PHE A 92 -3.13 12.06 -0.48
CA PHE A 92 -3.68 12.15 0.89
C PHE A 92 -2.90 11.27 1.86
N PHE A 93 -2.58 10.04 1.48
CA PHE A 93 -1.79 9.10 2.25
C PHE A 93 -0.37 9.65 2.52
N ILE A 94 0.28 10.24 1.52
CA ILE A 94 1.61 10.85 1.69
C ILE A 94 1.54 12.07 2.63
N SER A 95 0.49 12.88 2.53
CA SER A 95 0.29 14.02 3.42
C SER A 95 -0.03 13.57 4.86
N TRP A 96 -0.85 12.53 4.99
CA TRP A 96 -1.24 11.91 6.25
C TRP A 96 -0.05 11.28 6.96
N SER A 97 0.72 10.44 6.25
CA SER A 97 1.94 9.80 6.78
C SER A 97 2.94 10.83 7.31
N ARG A 98 3.21 11.91 6.55
CA ARG A 98 4.06 13.02 6.99
C ARG A 98 3.53 13.73 8.23
N SER A 99 2.20 13.90 8.32
CA SER A 99 1.55 14.55 9.48
C SER A 99 1.63 13.70 10.75
N TYR A 100 1.56 12.37 10.60
CA TYR A 100 1.75 11.41 11.69
C TYR A 100 3.22 11.15 12.02
N GLY A 101 4.14 11.55 11.14
CA GLY A 101 5.58 11.38 11.33
C GLY A 101 6.11 10.01 10.87
N TYR A 102 5.35 9.29 10.05
CA TYR A 102 5.81 8.05 9.43
C TYR A 102 6.80 8.33 8.30
N ASP A 103 7.81 7.48 8.18
CA ASP A 103 8.77 7.51 7.10
C ASP A 103 8.53 6.33 6.15
N ILE A 104 7.98 6.63 4.97
CA ILE A 104 7.58 5.61 3.96
C ILE A 104 8.77 4.71 3.54
N THR A 105 10.02 5.15 3.75
CA THR A 105 11.21 4.37 3.38
C THR A 105 11.65 3.38 4.47
N THR A 106 11.29 3.69 5.73
CA THR A 106 11.73 2.97 6.93
C THR A 106 10.61 2.15 7.56
N ASP A 107 9.41 2.72 7.63
CA ASP A 107 8.21 2.09 8.17
C ASP A 107 7.59 1.12 7.15
N ASP A 108 6.79 0.18 7.67
CA ASP A 108 6.11 -0.84 6.87
C ASP A 108 4.96 -0.20 6.05
N PRO A 109 5.05 -0.15 4.71
CA PRO A 109 4.08 0.55 3.87
C PRO A 109 2.69 -0.08 3.97
N HIS A 110 2.61 -1.41 4.05
CA HIS A 110 1.35 -2.13 4.18
C HIS A 110 0.64 -1.82 5.50
N MET A 111 1.39 -1.75 6.60
CA MET A 111 0.86 -1.35 7.91
C MET A 111 0.33 0.09 7.86
N MET A 112 1.07 1.01 7.25
CA MET A 112 0.65 2.40 7.10
C MET A 112 -0.62 2.51 6.27
N VAL A 113 -0.70 1.82 5.13
CA VAL A 113 -1.89 1.79 4.26
C VAL A 113 -3.07 1.15 4.98
N SER A 114 -2.85 0.06 5.73
CA SER A 114 -3.89 -0.55 6.55
C SER A 114 -4.41 0.40 7.63
N HIS A 115 -3.52 1.17 8.28
CA HIS A 115 -3.92 2.15 9.30
C HIS A 115 -4.63 3.36 8.68
N TYR A 116 -4.24 3.77 7.48
CA TYR A 116 -4.96 4.77 6.72
C TYR A 116 -6.37 4.29 6.36
N HIS A 117 -6.52 3.05 5.86
CA HIS A 117 -7.85 2.45 5.62
C HIS A 117 -8.65 2.19 6.91
N ASP A 118 -8.03 1.93 8.06
CA ASP A 118 -8.79 1.83 9.31
C ASP A 118 -9.40 3.19 9.71
N LEU A 119 -8.66 4.29 9.47
CA LEU A 119 -9.11 5.64 9.78
C LEU A 119 -10.09 6.22 8.74
N TYR A 120 -9.92 5.89 7.46
CA TYR A 120 -10.63 6.51 6.33
C TYR A 120 -11.40 5.51 5.45
N GLY A 121 -11.11 4.22 5.52
CA GLY A 121 -11.64 3.16 4.68
C GLY A 121 -13.03 2.63 5.05
N ASP A 122 -13.74 3.26 5.99
CA ASP A 122 -15.17 3.01 6.22
C ASP A 122 -16.08 3.75 5.21
N THR A 123 -15.52 4.40 4.18
CA THR A 123 -16.31 5.33 3.35
C THR A 123 -16.60 4.93 1.90
N VAL A 124 -16.18 3.76 1.41
CA VAL A 124 -16.65 3.19 0.12
C VAL A 124 -16.25 1.71 0.03
N THR A 125 -17.11 0.73 0.28
CA THR A 125 -18.07 0.20 -0.72
C THR A 125 -19.02 -0.82 -0.05
N GLU A 126 -20.23 -0.41 0.32
CA GLU A 126 -21.40 -1.23 -0.01
C GLU A 126 -22.02 -0.55 -1.24
N THR A 127 -21.46 -0.85 -2.42
CA THR A 127 -22.23 -0.75 -3.66
C THR A 127 -23.44 -1.64 -3.48
N GLU A 128 -24.62 -1.03 -3.35
CA GLU A 128 -25.90 -1.73 -3.37
C GLU A 128 -26.05 -2.45 -4.72
N GLU A 129 -25.62 -3.70 -4.78
CA GLU A 129 -25.85 -4.60 -5.91
C GLU A 129 -27.24 -5.24 -5.76
N ASP A 130 -28.19 -4.62 -6.47
CA ASP A 130 -29.38 -5.18 -7.11
C ASP A 130 -29.89 -6.54 -6.59
N ALA A 131 -30.88 -6.51 -5.71
CA ALA A 131 -31.86 -7.60 -5.60
C ALA A 131 -33.26 -7.07 -5.91
N ASP A 132 -33.59 -7.04 -7.20
CA ASP A 132 -34.95 -6.97 -7.73
C ASP A 132 -35.75 -8.19 -7.23
N THR A 133 -36.25 -8.12 -6.00
CA THR A 133 -37.17 -9.12 -5.46
C THR A 133 -38.58 -8.64 -5.76
N GLY A 134 -39.08 -9.12 -6.89
CA GLY A 134 -40.45 -8.95 -7.32
C GLY A 134 -41.45 -9.15 -6.19
N GLU A 135 -42.35 -8.18 -6.11
CA GLU A 135 -43.70 -8.28 -5.60
C GLU A 135 -44.31 -9.68 -5.76
N ASP A 136 -44.50 -10.42 -4.67
CA ASP A 136 -45.70 -11.25 -4.55
C ASP A 136 -46.13 -11.37 -3.09
N ALA A 137 -47.27 -10.75 -2.83
CA ALA A 137 -47.91 -10.68 -1.54
C ALA A 137 -48.47 -12.04 -1.14
N LEU A 138 -48.11 -12.59 0.03
CA LEU A 138 -48.98 -13.55 0.71
C LEU A 138 -49.04 -13.37 2.23
N ILE A 139 -50.07 -12.63 2.63
CA ILE A 139 -51.06 -12.91 3.70
C ILE A 139 -50.57 -13.26 5.12
N TYR A 140 -50.86 -12.32 6.01
CA TYR A 140 -51.01 -12.42 7.47
C TYR A 140 -51.95 -13.54 7.94
N THR A 141 -51.55 -14.33 8.94
CA THR A 141 -52.37 -14.98 10.01
C THR A 141 -51.42 -15.87 10.84
N GLY A 142 -51.38 -15.93 12.18
CA GLY A 142 -52.17 -15.35 13.26
C GLY A 142 -51.97 -16.22 14.51
N VAL A 143 -51.57 -15.57 15.62
CA VAL A 143 -51.72 -15.93 17.06
C VAL A 143 -50.88 -17.09 17.63
N SER A 144 -50.06 -16.81 18.66
CA SER A 144 -50.46 -17.01 20.07
C SER A 144 -49.31 -16.68 21.07
N SER A 145 -49.48 -15.55 21.76
CA SER A 145 -49.39 -15.38 23.22
C SER A 145 -48.21 -15.82 24.09
N TYR A 146 -47.61 -14.77 24.65
CA TYR A 146 -47.37 -14.49 26.08
C TYR A 146 -46.05 -14.91 26.77
N TYR A 147 -45.53 -13.91 27.48
CA TYR A 147 -44.70 -13.88 28.68
C TYR A 147 -43.19 -13.58 28.58
N CYS A 148 -42.88 -12.51 29.31
CA CYS A 148 -41.64 -12.11 29.96
C CYS A 148 -40.62 -11.29 29.18
N ASP A 149 -40.07 -10.22 29.73
CA ASP A 149 -40.52 -9.29 30.79
C ASP A 149 -39.53 -8.13 30.69
N MET A 150 -40.06 -6.92 30.86
CA MET A 150 -39.34 -5.67 30.72
C MET A 150 -38.52 -5.42 32.01
N LEU A 151 -37.18 -5.49 31.97
CA LEU A 151 -36.33 -5.00 33.05
C LEU A 151 -35.71 -3.64 32.67
N PRO A 152 -35.99 -2.56 33.43
CA PRO A 152 -35.36 -1.26 33.23
C PRO A 152 -33.99 -1.23 33.92
N PHE A 153 -32.95 -0.85 33.17
CA PHE A 153 -31.64 -0.54 33.72
C PHE A 153 -31.76 0.64 34.72
N ARG A 154 -31.46 0.38 36.00
CA ARG A 154 -31.20 1.44 37.00
C ARG A 154 -29.70 1.62 37.18
N TYR A 155 -29.25 2.85 37.00
CA TYR A 155 -27.98 3.43 37.43
C TYR A 155 -27.91 3.56 38.96
N GLU A 156 -26.77 3.22 39.58
CA GLU A 156 -26.27 3.73 40.87
C GLU A 156 -24.72 3.72 40.76
N ILE A 157 -24.06 4.78 40.29
CA ILE A 157 -23.50 5.94 41.03
C ILE A 157 -22.86 5.55 42.38
N PHE A 158 -21.52 5.57 42.42
CA PHE A 158 -20.70 5.36 43.61
C PHE A 158 -20.90 6.48 44.64
N ASP A 159 -20.95 6.14 45.93
CA ASP A 159 -20.81 7.09 47.03
C ASP A 159 -19.76 6.55 48.03
N ASP A 160 -18.67 7.29 48.14
CA ASP A 160 -17.56 7.13 49.07
C ASP A 160 -17.99 7.56 50.48
N ASN A 161 -18.03 6.64 51.45
CA ASN A 161 -17.69 6.97 52.84
C ASN A 161 -17.47 5.69 53.69
N TYR A 162 -16.20 5.33 53.95
CA TYR A 162 -15.82 4.41 55.04
C TYR A 162 -15.49 5.25 56.28
N ASP A 163 -16.21 5.04 57.38
CA ASP A 163 -15.82 5.45 58.74
C ASP A 163 -15.50 4.17 59.55
#